data_AF-A0A563U610-F1
#
_entry.id   AF-A0A563U610-F1
#
_cell.length_a   1.000
_cell.length_b   1.000
_cell.length_c   1.000
_cell.angle_alpha   90.00
_cell.angle_beta   90.00
_cell.angle_gamma   90.00
#
_symmetry.space_group_name_H-M   'P 1'
#
loop_
_entity.id
_entity.type
_entity.pdbx_description
1 polymer ?
#
loop_
_entity_poly.entity_id
_entity_poly.type
_entity_poly.pdbx_seq_one_letter_code
_entity_poly.pdbx_strand_id
1 'polypeptide(L)'
;MKHIYKLLAGVALATTAYSCGGKSELFPDLYGKDRRSVLTDFNDVKNGGGKAQKAAPAMYVDFSAGMYTAFGAGNIKQLMAQSFNIVLEQQFSVFKLVQDEVTPITVANSTELGQIVNDPKQYLDRRAPIQVAVEQIVNGKSDALLITDFEEFQNGAEVTSTAYLKISFSKWLHRGNSISFFIADYKEGKIDKHIYFTVFNYGRPTEKSLISKLRPVLSALPAKFDLSAEPYVLKTEYPEPGQGGIFRDEKAKDMQHQNVLDLQPSFFSAANNNNPFEYYPLGVDWETIAQAKKEYSSSGQFKDMFRKLFVDLSNIDSYEIEGLDVRAYDATNDFERYAKCVEASKHKPRIIKGGDGEQKIADNESDEIALNCYNSDGTIKAEYKYEPIEQPLINGVFGLNQALFMNTSHDDRSKTEIGLSLADDLQGLNSPGSNRLVRVVINISKVKVNTTNTVMDKFRWINADGIANTALYESVRNTLDDLRPVNKTIFTYYIKTAQ
;
A
#
# COMPACT_ATOMS: atom_id res chain seq x y z
N MET A 1 74.59 15.71 -22.45
CA MET A 1 75.37 16.19 -21.28
C MET A 1 74.39 16.74 -20.25
N LYS A 2 74.57 16.37 -18.98
CA LYS A 2 73.83 16.91 -17.82
C LYS A 2 74.08 18.43 -17.66
N HIS A 3 73.17 19.05 -16.89
CA HIS A 3 73.22 20.35 -16.19
C HIS A 3 72.47 21.51 -16.87
N ILE A 4 71.73 22.41 -16.20
CA ILE A 4 71.12 22.58 -14.87
C ILE A 4 70.46 24.01 -14.88
N TYR A 5 69.47 24.29 -14.01
CA TYR A 5 68.86 25.61 -13.64
C TYR A 5 67.97 26.29 -14.72
N LYS A 6 66.80 26.87 -14.42
CA LYS A 6 66.44 27.78 -13.31
C LYS A 6 64.91 27.92 -13.18
N LEU A 7 64.46 28.11 -11.94
CA LEU A 7 63.14 28.57 -11.51
C LEU A 7 62.90 30.03 -11.97
N LEU A 8 61.69 30.38 -12.42
CA LEU A 8 61.08 31.70 -12.20
C LEU A 8 59.57 31.66 -12.47
N ALA A 9 58.83 32.12 -11.47
CA ALA A 9 57.39 32.31 -11.49
C ALA A 9 56.99 33.43 -12.47
N GLY A 10 55.87 33.23 -13.15
CA GLY A 10 55.23 34.24 -13.98
C GLY A 10 53.72 33.97 -14.01
N VAL A 11 52.99 34.77 -13.24
CA VAL A 11 51.53 34.85 -13.24
C VAL A 11 51.06 35.18 -14.66
N ALA A 12 50.23 34.32 -15.25
CA ALA A 12 49.47 34.63 -16.44
C ALA A 12 47.98 34.56 -16.09
N LEU A 13 47.36 35.73 -16.00
CA LEU A 13 45.91 35.88 -15.92
C LEU A 13 45.28 35.23 -17.16
N ALA A 14 44.46 34.20 -16.92
CA ALA A 14 43.54 33.69 -17.92
C ALA A 14 42.33 34.64 -17.99
N THR A 15 42.32 35.50 -19.00
CA THR A 15 41.10 36.18 -19.45
C THR A 15 40.33 35.21 -20.34
N THR A 16 39.44 34.40 -19.75
CA THR A 16 38.38 33.73 -20.51
C THR A 16 37.25 34.71 -20.74
N ALA A 17 37.04 35.06 -22.00
CA ALA A 17 35.92 35.84 -22.47
C ALA A 17 34.60 35.15 -22.06
N TYR A 18 33.76 35.91 -21.36
CA TYR A 18 32.37 35.56 -21.06
C TYR A 18 31.58 35.47 -22.37
N SER A 19 31.27 34.25 -22.77
CA SER A 19 30.13 33.97 -23.65
C SER A 19 28.86 34.09 -22.82
N CYS A 20 28.12 35.19 -22.99
CA CYS A 20 26.72 35.28 -22.59
C CYS A 20 25.90 34.23 -23.37
N GLY A 21 25.25 33.31 -22.67
CA GLY A 21 24.27 32.41 -23.29
C GLY A 21 24.30 30.99 -22.76
N GLY A 22 23.78 30.78 -21.55
CA GLY A 22 23.44 29.46 -21.03
C GLY A 22 22.62 29.67 -19.77
N LYS A 23 21.29 29.50 -19.86
CA LYS A 23 20.43 29.46 -18.67
C LYS A 23 20.94 28.29 -17.82
N SER A 24 21.46 28.55 -16.62
CA SER A 24 21.59 27.48 -15.64
C SER A 24 20.17 26.95 -15.37
N GLU A 25 19.98 25.64 -15.43
CA GLU A 25 18.72 25.06 -14.98
C GLU A 25 18.59 25.34 -13.48
N LEU A 26 17.55 26.10 -13.11
CA LEU A 26 17.28 26.52 -11.72
C LEU A 26 17.17 25.33 -10.76
N PHE A 27 16.70 24.18 -11.26
CA PHE A 27 16.55 22.96 -10.49
C PHE A 27 17.62 21.93 -10.90
N PRO A 28 18.10 21.12 -9.95
CA PRO A 28 18.94 19.98 -10.27
C PRO A 28 18.17 18.93 -11.09
N ASP A 29 18.91 17.97 -11.66
CA ASP A 29 18.32 16.82 -12.34
C ASP A 29 17.26 16.12 -11.46
N LEU A 30 16.01 16.18 -11.95
CA LEU A 30 14.82 15.67 -11.26
C LEU A 30 14.74 14.14 -11.32
N TYR A 31 15.54 13.49 -12.16
CA TYR A 31 15.55 12.04 -12.40
C TYR A 31 16.86 11.35 -11.94
N GLY A 32 17.77 12.11 -11.32
CA GLY A 32 19.09 11.65 -10.91
C GLY A 32 19.11 10.63 -9.76
N LYS A 33 20.32 10.16 -9.41
CA LYS A 33 20.57 9.01 -8.51
C LYS A 33 19.97 9.12 -7.10
N ASP A 34 19.75 10.33 -6.58
CA ASP A 34 19.27 10.58 -5.20
C ASP A 34 17.76 10.87 -5.11
N ARG A 35 16.98 10.64 -6.17
CA ARG A 35 15.56 11.04 -6.26
C ARG A 35 14.57 9.93 -5.92
N ARG A 36 15.03 8.78 -5.40
CA ARG A 36 14.17 7.65 -4.99
C ARG A 36 13.05 8.06 -4.04
N SER A 37 13.36 8.85 -3.01
CA SER A 37 12.36 9.31 -2.04
C SER A 37 11.30 10.20 -2.66
N VAL A 38 11.68 11.05 -3.63
CA VAL A 38 10.75 11.94 -4.33
C VAL A 38 9.76 11.12 -5.17
N LEU A 39 10.25 10.11 -5.91
CA LEU A 39 9.37 9.27 -6.72
C LEU A 39 8.48 8.35 -5.85
N THR A 40 8.98 7.85 -4.72
CA THR A 40 8.18 7.14 -3.72
C THR A 40 7.04 8.02 -3.21
N ASP A 41 7.34 9.24 -2.77
CA ASP A 41 6.33 10.14 -2.22
C ASP A 41 5.33 10.59 -3.32
N PHE A 42 5.78 10.76 -4.57
CA PHE A 42 4.90 11.00 -5.72
C PHE A 42 3.95 9.82 -5.96
N ASN A 43 4.46 8.59 -5.91
CA ASN A 43 3.64 7.39 -6.06
C ASN A 43 2.60 7.26 -4.95
N ASP A 44 2.98 7.56 -3.71
CA ASP A 44 2.07 7.56 -2.55
C ASP A 44 0.94 8.55 -2.76
N VAL A 45 1.25 9.79 -3.17
CA VAL A 45 0.25 10.81 -3.51
C VAL A 45 -0.71 10.32 -4.61
N LYS A 46 -0.21 9.64 -5.64
CA LYS A 46 -1.04 9.12 -6.74
C LYS A 46 -1.94 7.96 -6.33
N ASN A 47 -1.55 7.21 -5.31
CA ASN A 47 -2.32 6.10 -4.77
C ASN A 47 -3.16 6.48 -3.53
N GLY A 48 -3.29 7.78 -3.23
CA GLY A 48 -4.06 8.28 -2.08
C GLY A 48 -3.42 8.01 -0.71
N GLY A 49 -2.15 7.59 -0.71
CA GLY A 49 -1.37 7.30 0.49
C GLY A 49 -0.77 8.57 1.08
N GLY A 50 -1.15 8.88 2.32
CA GLY A 50 -0.33 9.70 3.20
C GLY A 50 0.55 8.79 4.07
N LYS A 51 1.77 9.24 4.40
CA LYS A 51 2.58 8.62 5.48
C LYS A 51 1.82 8.75 6.80
N ALA A 52 0.92 7.81 7.09
CA ALA A 52 0.18 7.82 8.33
C ALA A 52 1.07 7.28 9.44
N GLN A 53 1.32 8.10 10.46
CA GLN A 53 1.92 7.64 11.69
C GLN A 53 0.97 6.63 12.35
N LYS A 54 1.39 5.37 12.43
CA LYS A 54 0.62 4.29 13.04
C LYS A 54 0.57 4.50 14.54
N ALA A 55 -0.63 4.63 15.11
CA ALA A 55 -0.82 4.70 16.55
C ALA A 55 -0.59 3.31 17.20
N ALA A 56 -0.43 3.28 18.52
CA ALA A 56 -0.34 2.03 19.27
C ALA A 56 -1.61 1.19 19.03
N PRO A 57 -1.49 -0.14 18.80
CA PRO A 57 -2.67 -0.96 18.61
C PRO A 57 -3.53 -1.09 19.86
N ALA A 58 -4.77 -1.54 19.68
CA ALA A 58 -5.75 -1.69 20.75
C ALA A 58 -6.42 -3.07 20.77
N MET A 59 -6.91 -3.47 21.93
CA MET A 59 -7.72 -4.67 22.12
C MET A 59 -9.09 -4.28 22.68
N TYR A 60 -10.14 -4.87 22.13
CA TYR A 60 -11.53 -4.69 22.55
C TYR A 60 -12.09 -6.07 22.89
N VAL A 61 -12.57 -6.26 24.12
CA VAL A 61 -13.09 -7.53 24.60
C VAL A 61 -14.53 -7.36 25.04
N ASP A 62 -15.37 -8.26 24.57
CA ASP A 62 -16.78 -8.36 24.92
C ASP A 62 -16.98 -8.95 26.32
N PHE A 63 -17.70 -8.22 27.16
CA PHE A 63 -18.07 -8.62 28.53
C PHE A 63 -19.58 -8.82 28.71
N SER A 64 -20.32 -9.06 27.62
CA SER A 64 -21.72 -9.47 27.69
C SER A 64 -21.88 -10.87 28.28
N ALA A 65 -23.03 -11.14 28.89
CA ALA A 65 -23.29 -12.35 29.68
C ALA A 65 -22.95 -13.68 28.97
N GLY A 66 -23.19 -13.77 27.66
CA GLY A 66 -22.90 -14.97 26.85
C GLY A 66 -21.40 -15.29 26.74
N MET A 67 -20.55 -14.26 26.85
CA MET A 67 -19.10 -14.38 26.65
C MET A 67 -18.40 -15.16 27.77
N TYR A 68 -18.91 -15.14 29.00
CA TYR A 68 -18.32 -15.92 30.10
C TYR A 68 -18.29 -17.42 29.76
N THR A 69 -19.37 -17.93 29.14
CA THR A 69 -19.45 -19.32 28.70
C THR A 69 -18.46 -19.60 27.58
N ALA A 70 -18.35 -18.72 26.58
CA ALA A 70 -17.41 -18.85 25.47
C ALA A 70 -15.95 -18.91 25.98
N PHE A 71 -15.60 -18.01 26.89
CA PHE A 71 -14.27 -17.92 27.49
C PHE A 71 -13.93 -19.06 28.44
N GLY A 72 -14.94 -19.78 28.95
CA GLY A 72 -14.75 -21.00 29.73
C GLY A 72 -14.34 -22.22 28.89
N ALA A 73 -14.57 -22.21 27.57
CA ALA A 73 -14.20 -23.32 26.70
C ALA A 73 -12.67 -23.44 26.57
N GLY A 74 -12.12 -24.65 26.78
CA GLY A 74 -10.69 -24.86 26.97
C GLY A 74 -9.78 -24.33 25.85
N ASN A 75 -10.18 -24.56 24.59
CA ASN A 75 -9.45 -24.05 23.41
C ASN A 75 -9.51 -22.51 23.32
N ILE A 76 -10.69 -21.91 23.51
CA ILE A 76 -10.89 -20.45 23.47
C ILE A 76 -10.10 -19.78 24.60
N LYS A 77 -10.15 -20.33 25.81
CA LYS A 77 -9.39 -19.86 26.97
C LYS A 77 -7.89 -19.84 26.70
N GLN A 78 -7.36 -20.89 26.09
CA GLN A 78 -5.94 -20.98 25.74
C GLN A 78 -5.56 -19.92 24.68
N LEU A 79 -6.38 -19.78 23.64
CA LEU A 79 -6.15 -18.80 22.57
C LEU A 79 -6.19 -17.36 23.06
N MET A 80 -7.11 -17.05 23.98
CA MET A 80 -7.16 -15.74 24.63
C MET A 80 -5.87 -15.47 25.41
N ALA A 81 -5.43 -16.40 26.26
CA ALA A 81 -4.22 -16.21 27.06
C ALA A 81 -2.99 -15.97 26.18
N GLN A 82 -2.86 -16.72 25.08
CA GLN A 82 -1.79 -16.52 24.10
C GLN A 82 -1.90 -15.17 23.37
N SER A 83 -3.12 -14.75 23.01
CA SER A 83 -3.38 -13.44 22.39
C SER A 83 -3.06 -12.28 23.34
N PHE A 84 -3.38 -12.40 24.62
CA PHE A 84 -3.09 -11.38 25.64
C PHE A 84 -1.59 -11.17 25.84
N ASN A 85 -0.79 -12.25 25.82
CA ASN A 85 0.67 -12.14 25.90
C ASN A 85 1.22 -11.32 24.72
N ILE A 86 0.80 -11.63 23.49
CA ILE A 86 1.22 -10.91 22.28
C ILE A 86 0.82 -9.43 22.33
N VAL A 87 -0.39 -9.15 22.82
CA VAL A 87 -0.99 -7.80 22.88
C VAL A 87 -0.30 -6.92 23.92
N LEU A 88 0.01 -7.45 25.10
CA LEU A 88 0.56 -6.66 26.21
C LEU A 88 2.08 -6.49 26.15
N GLU A 89 2.81 -7.44 25.55
CA GLU A 89 4.21 -7.20 25.16
C GLU A 89 4.37 -5.99 24.23
N GLN A 90 3.30 -5.61 23.54
CA GLN A 90 3.28 -4.51 22.59
C GLN A 90 2.63 -3.23 23.15
N GLN A 91 2.34 -3.19 24.46
CA GLN A 91 1.77 -2.03 25.18
C GLN A 91 0.43 -1.54 24.62
N PHE A 92 -0.49 -2.45 24.34
CA PHE A 92 -1.80 -2.08 23.77
C PHE A 92 -2.70 -1.41 24.81
N SER A 93 -3.55 -0.50 24.32
CA SER A 93 -4.72 -0.08 25.09
C SER A 93 -5.76 -1.18 25.05
N VAL A 94 -6.30 -1.55 26.23
CA VAL A 94 -7.33 -2.58 26.35
C VAL A 94 -8.66 -1.91 26.71
N PHE A 95 -9.74 -2.33 26.07
CA PHE A 95 -11.09 -1.82 26.28
C PHE A 95 -12.04 -2.98 26.55
N LYS A 96 -12.97 -2.78 27.49
CA LYS A 96 -14.12 -3.65 27.73
C LYS A 96 -15.36 -3.08 27.05
N LEU A 97 -16.18 -3.96 26.50
CA LEU A 97 -17.48 -3.66 25.90
C LEU A 97 -18.56 -4.17 26.84
N VAL A 98 -19.28 -3.27 27.50
CA VAL A 98 -20.30 -3.63 28.50
C VAL A 98 -21.25 -2.46 28.73
N GLN A 99 -22.52 -2.74 29.06
CA GLN A 99 -23.50 -1.70 29.43
C GLN A 99 -23.67 -0.60 28.37
N ASP A 100 -23.65 -0.97 27.09
CA ASP A 100 -23.72 -0.04 25.96
C ASP A 100 -22.55 0.97 25.90
N GLU A 101 -21.46 0.75 26.67
CA GLU A 101 -20.25 1.59 26.71
C GLU A 101 -18.95 0.85 26.33
N VAL A 102 -18.01 1.61 25.75
CA VAL A 102 -16.63 1.17 25.49
C VAL A 102 -15.74 1.84 26.53
N THR A 103 -15.21 1.08 27.48
CA THR A 103 -14.45 1.64 28.61
C THR A 103 -13.05 1.05 28.69
N PRO A 104 -12.02 1.86 28.98
CA PRO A 104 -10.64 1.37 29.07
C PRO A 104 -10.46 0.46 30.30
N ILE A 105 -9.64 -0.58 30.15
CA ILE A 105 -9.14 -1.41 31.24
C ILE A 105 -7.68 -1.05 31.47
N THR A 106 -7.34 -0.68 32.70
CA THR A 106 -5.94 -0.48 33.10
C THR A 106 -5.42 -1.81 33.65
N VAL A 107 -4.44 -2.39 32.97
CA VAL A 107 -3.77 -3.63 33.39
C VAL A 107 -2.26 -3.47 33.21
N ALA A 108 -1.49 -4.05 34.12
CA ALA A 108 -0.02 -4.03 34.07
C ALA A 108 0.56 -5.20 33.27
N ASN A 109 -0.15 -6.33 33.16
CA ASN A 109 0.32 -7.55 32.50
C ASN A 109 -0.83 -8.49 32.10
N SER A 110 -0.50 -9.54 31.34
CA SER A 110 -1.47 -10.50 30.80
C SER A 110 -2.15 -11.37 31.85
N THR A 111 -1.51 -11.61 33.00
CA THR A 111 -2.12 -12.33 34.11
C THR A 111 -3.28 -11.51 34.70
N GLU A 112 -3.09 -10.21 34.91
CA GLU A 112 -4.14 -9.32 35.42
C GLU A 112 -5.32 -9.23 34.45
N LEU A 113 -5.05 -9.07 33.15
CA LEU A 113 -6.10 -9.11 32.12
C LEU A 113 -6.83 -10.46 32.13
N GLY A 114 -6.09 -11.56 32.23
CA GLY A 114 -6.66 -12.89 32.35
C GLY A 114 -7.56 -13.05 33.59
N GLN A 115 -7.18 -12.47 34.74
CA GLN A 115 -8.00 -12.49 35.95
C GLN A 115 -9.31 -11.72 35.76
N ILE A 116 -9.26 -10.52 35.16
CA ILE A 116 -10.46 -9.74 34.85
C ILE A 116 -11.38 -10.51 33.90
N VAL A 117 -10.84 -11.07 32.82
CA VAL A 117 -11.64 -11.83 31.85
C VAL A 117 -12.22 -13.12 32.45
N ASN A 118 -11.57 -13.74 33.44
CA ASN A 118 -12.11 -14.93 34.10
C ASN A 118 -13.05 -14.62 35.29
N ASP A 119 -13.26 -13.36 35.66
CA ASP A 119 -14.14 -12.99 36.78
C ASP A 119 -15.62 -12.96 36.33
N PRO A 120 -16.49 -13.87 36.82
CA PRO A 120 -17.90 -13.91 36.43
C PRO A 120 -18.65 -12.62 36.76
N LYS A 121 -18.17 -11.80 37.70
CA LYS A 121 -18.79 -10.51 38.06
C LYS A 121 -18.68 -9.46 36.95
N GLN A 122 -17.82 -9.68 35.96
CA GLN A 122 -17.70 -8.77 34.82
C GLN A 122 -18.82 -8.95 33.80
N TYR A 123 -19.55 -10.08 33.83
CA TYR A 123 -20.50 -10.51 32.79
C TYR A 123 -21.96 -10.37 33.22
N LEU A 124 -22.29 -9.28 33.91
CA LEU A 124 -23.63 -9.07 34.49
C LEU A 124 -24.62 -8.44 33.51
N ASP A 125 -24.14 -7.71 32.49
CA ASP A 125 -25.00 -7.15 31.43
C ASP A 125 -25.05 -8.12 30.25
N ARG A 126 -26.19 -8.19 29.57
CA ARG A 126 -26.37 -9.00 28.37
C ARG A 126 -25.83 -8.33 27.10
N ARG A 127 -25.44 -7.04 27.16
CA ARG A 127 -25.24 -6.22 25.97
C ARG A 127 -23.83 -5.64 25.90
N ALA A 128 -23.25 -5.72 24.71
CA ALA A 128 -22.01 -5.06 24.34
C ALA A 128 -22.26 -4.10 23.16
N PRO A 129 -21.70 -2.87 23.19
CA PRO A 129 -21.85 -1.90 22.10
C PRO A 129 -20.87 -2.19 20.94
N ILE A 130 -21.07 -3.30 20.25
CA ILE A 130 -20.14 -3.79 19.22
C ILE A 130 -20.06 -2.81 18.05
N GLN A 131 -21.20 -2.26 17.60
CA GLN A 131 -21.19 -1.25 16.54
C GLN A 131 -20.30 -0.04 16.92
N VAL A 132 -20.46 0.49 18.13
CA VAL A 132 -19.69 1.65 18.63
C VAL A 132 -18.20 1.32 18.71
N ALA A 133 -17.85 0.11 19.18
CA ALA A 133 -16.46 -0.33 19.22
C ALA A 133 -15.82 -0.39 17.82
N VAL A 134 -16.54 -0.97 16.85
CA VAL A 134 -16.06 -1.03 15.47
C VAL A 134 -15.94 0.38 14.87
N GLU A 135 -16.86 1.30 15.17
CA GLU A 135 -16.74 2.71 14.75
C GLU A 135 -15.49 3.38 15.34
N GLN A 136 -15.16 3.15 16.62
CA GLN A 136 -13.93 3.65 17.24
C GLN A 136 -12.68 3.09 16.55
N ILE A 137 -12.64 1.76 16.30
CA ILE A 137 -11.55 1.10 15.59
C ILE A 137 -11.37 1.71 14.19
N VAL A 138 -12.47 1.83 13.43
CA VAL A 138 -12.43 2.31 12.05
C VAL A 138 -12.06 3.78 11.95
N ASN A 139 -12.37 4.58 12.96
CA ASN A 139 -11.93 5.97 13.05
C ASN A 139 -10.46 6.12 13.48
N GLY A 140 -9.89 5.08 14.08
CA GLY A 140 -8.49 4.99 14.48
C GLY A 140 -7.50 4.89 13.31
N LYS A 141 -6.20 4.91 13.66
CA LYS A 141 -5.05 4.78 12.75
C LYS A 141 -4.07 3.70 13.23
N SER A 142 -4.59 2.62 13.79
CA SER A 142 -3.82 1.54 14.39
C SER A 142 -4.48 0.19 14.12
N ASP A 143 -3.73 -0.89 14.31
CA ASP A 143 -4.33 -2.22 14.31
C ASP A 143 -5.24 -2.37 15.54
N ALA A 144 -6.24 -3.24 15.45
CA ALA A 144 -7.06 -3.62 16.59
C ALA A 144 -7.39 -5.11 16.58
N LEU A 145 -7.51 -5.71 17.78
CA LEU A 145 -8.11 -7.03 17.98
C LEU A 145 -9.44 -6.85 18.73
N LEU A 146 -10.54 -7.27 18.10
CA LEU A 146 -11.87 -7.33 18.69
C LEU A 146 -12.21 -8.80 18.98
N ILE A 147 -12.60 -9.12 20.22
CA ILE A 147 -13.06 -10.45 20.63
C ILE A 147 -14.51 -10.34 21.09
N THR A 148 -15.44 -10.91 20.33
CA THR A 148 -16.91 -10.84 20.55
C THR A 148 -17.59 -12.00 19.82
N ASP A 149 -18.87 -12.25 20.10
CA ASP A 149 -19.77 -13.11 19.33
C ASP A 149 -20.60 -12.34 18.27
N PHE A 150 -20.44 -11.01 18.19
CA PHE A 150 -21.14 -10.09 17.29
C PHE A 150 -22.68 -10.00 17.50
N GLU A 151 -23.19 -10.40 18.67
CA GLU A 151 -24.59 -10.23 19.07
C GLU A 151 -24.88 -8.76 19.47
N GLU A 152 -25.14 -7.90 18.48
CA GLU A 152 -25.46 -6.48 18.69
C GLU A 152 -26.92 -6.28 19.15
N PHE A 153 -27.11 -5.40 20.14
CA PHE A 153 -28.44 -4.99 20.63
C PHE A 153 -28.65 -3.50 20.43
N GLN A 154 -29.83 -3.13 19.91
CA GLN A 154 -30.25 -1.73 19.75
C GLN A 154 -31.64 -1.54 20.31
N ASN A 155 -31.82 -0.49 21.13
CA ASN A 155 -33.10 -0.19 21.78
C ASN A 155 -33.70 -1.39 22.55
N GLY A 156 -32.85 -2.23 23.14
CA GLY A 156 -33.25 -3.40 23.93
C GLY A 156 -33.61 -4.65 23.11
N ALA A 157 -33.47 -4.62 21.78
CA ALA A 157 -33.69 -5.77 20.91
C ALA A 157 -32.41 -6.17 20.17
N GLU A 158 -32.21 -7.47 19.96
CA GLU A 158 -31.12 -7.99 19.15
C GLU A 158 -31.29 -7.56 17.69
N VAL A 159 -30.21 -7.13 17.05
CA VAL A 159 -30.18 -6.81 15.63
C VAL A 159 -29.95 -8.09 14.85
N THR A 160 -31.01 -8.65 14.26
CA THR A 160 -30.96 -9.99 13.64
C THR A 160 -30.79 -10.00 12.11
N SER A 161 -31.09 -8.92 11.40
CA SER A 161 -31.04 -8.91 9.93
C SER A 161 -30.45 -7.64 9.31
N THR A 162 -30.33 -6.56 10.09
CA THR A 162 -29.77 -5.29 9.60
C THR A 162 -28.25 -5.39 9.54
N ALA A 163 -27.67 -4.98 8.40
CA ALA A 163 -26.23 -4.96 8.15
C ALA A 163 -25.51 -3.81 8.92
N TYR A 164 -25.55 -3.85 10.25
CA TYR A 164 -25.16 -2.73 11.12
C TYR A 164 -23.67 -2.34 11.02
N LEU A 165 -22.78 -3.24 10.56
CA LEU A 165 -21.36 -2.93 10.38
C LEU A 165 -20.97 -2.53 8.95
N LYS A 166 -21.89 -2.58 7.98
CA LYS A 166 -21.60 -2.32 6.55
C LYS A 166 -20.83 -1.01 6.36
N ILE A 167 -21.35 0.08 6.92
CA ILE A 167 -20.76 1.42 6.75
C ILE A 167 -19.32 1.46 7.30
N SER A 168 -19.11 0.91 8.50
CA SER A 168 -17.80 0.88 9.14
C SER A 168 -16.81 0.00 8.38
N PHE A 169 -17.23 -1.20 7.95
CA PHE A 169 -16.39 -2.08 7.14
C PHE A 169 -16.03 -1.44 5.80
N SER A 170 -16.99 -0.90 5.05
CA SER A 170 -16.72 -0.19 3.79
C SER A 170 -15.72 0.95 3.99
N LYS A 171 -15.93 1.80 5.01
CA LYS A 171 -15.03 2.91 5.33
C LYS A 171 -13.61 2.45 5.66
N TRP A 172 -13.45 1.34 6.37
CA TRP A 172 -12.15 0.77 6.70
C TRP A 172 -11.43 0.28 5.43
N LEU A 173 -12.11 -0.53 4.62
CA LEU A 173 -11.51 -1.15 3.44
C LEU A 173 -11.21 -0.14 2.32
N HIS A 174 -12.02 0.92 2.17
CA HIS A 174 -11.73 2.02 1.24
C HIS A 174 -10.41 2.73 1.54
N ARG A 175 -9.93 2.68 2.79
CA ARG A 175 -8.63 3.22 3.19
C ARG A 175 -7.45 2.28 2.91
N GLY A 176 -7.70 1.14 2.25
CA GLY A 176 -6.67 0.12 1.99
C GLY A 176 -6.35 -0.77 3.19
N ASN A 177 -7.22 -0.77 4.21
CA ASN A 177 -7.09 -1.64 5.38
C ASN A 177 -7.77 -3.00 5.12
N SER A 178 -7.61 -3.94 6.05
CA SER A 178 -8.26 -5.25 5.99
C SER A 178 -8.80 -5.70 7.35
N ILE A 179 -9.68 -6.72 7.33
CA ILE A 179 -10.26 -7.34 8.51
C ILE A 179 -10.10 -8.87 8.39
N SER A 180 -9.49 -9.51 9.36
CA SER A 180 -9.35 -10.98 9.41
C SER A 180 -10.19 -11.53 10.56
N PHE A 181 -11.16 -12.38 10.24
CA PHE A 181 -11.96 -13.12 11.22
C PHE A 181 -11.33 -14.48 11.46
N PHE A 182 -11.05 -14.82 12.71
CA PHE A 182 -10.71 -16.18 13.12
C PHE A 182 -11.82 -16.68 14.05
N ILE A 183 -12.43 -17.81 13.70
CA ILE A 183 -13.73 -18.21 14.25
C ILE A 183 -13.56 -19.50 15.05
N ALA A 184 -14.05 -19.49 16.29
CA ALA A 184 -14.12 -20.67 17.14
C ALA A 184 -15.57 -21.00 17.45
N ASP A 185 -15.91 -22.28 17.34
CA ASP A 185 -17.22 -22.78 17.75
C ASP A 185 -17.23 -23.05 19.27
N TYR A 186 -18.34 -22.72 19.93
CA TYR A 186 -18.61 -23.11 21.31
C TYR A 186 -20.09 -23.41 21.51
N LYS A 187 -20.42 -23.97 22.67
CA LYS A 187 -21.81 -24.24 23.06
C LYS A 187 -22.22 -23.36 24.23
N GLU A 188 -23.37 -22.72 24.11
CA GLU A 188 -24.08 -22.10 25.22
C GLU A 188 -25.30 -22.98 25.56
N GLY A 189 -25.12 -23.89 26.52
CA GLY A 189 -26.09 -24.94 26.79
C GLY A 189 -26.23 -25.90 25.60
N LYS A 190 -27.36 -25.82 24.89
CA LYS A 190 -27.64 -26.64 23.68
C LYS A 190 -27.48 -25.85 22.37
N ILE A 191 -27.22 -24.56 22.44
CA ILE A 191 -27.14 -23.68 21.29
C ILE A 191 -25.69 -23.67 20.81
N ASP A 192 -25.49 -23.95 19.52
CA ASP A 192 -24.19 -23.80 18.86
C ASP A 192 -23.98 -22.31 18.53
N LYS A 193 -22.85 -21.76 18.99
CA LYS A 193 -22.49 -20.35 18.83
C LYS A 193 -21.06 -20.21 18.31
N HIS A 194 -20.73 -18.99 17.89
CA HIS A 194 -19.43 -18.63 17.36
C HIS A 194 -18.83 -17.48 18.16
N ILE A 195 -17.55 -17.57 18.46
CA ILE A 195 -16.75 -16.44 18.94
C ILE A 195 -15.70 -16.08 17.89
N TYR A 196 -15.46 -14.79 17.73
CA TYR A 196 -14.61 -14.25 16.70
C TYR A 196 -13.44 -13.51 17.32
N PHE A 197 -12.23 -13.89 16.93
CA PHE A 197 -11.03 -13.09 17.10
C PHE A 197 -10.86 -12.30 15.81
N THR A 198 -11.31 -11.04 15.82
CA THR A 198 -11.36 -10.19 14.62
C THR A 198 -10.23 -9.19 14.65
N VAL A 199 -9.29 -9.32 13.70
CA VAL A 199 -8.14 -8.43 13.59
C VAL A 199 -8.40 -7.38 12.51
N PHE A 200 -8.51 -6.12 12.91
CA PHE A 200 -8.52 -4.98 12.02
C PHE A 200 -7.07 -4.56 11.78
N ASN A 201 -6.58 -4.73 10.56
CA ASN A 201 -5.21 -4.37 10.20
C ASN A 201 -5.20 -3.01 9.49
N TYR A 202 -4.42 -2.06 10.03
CA TYR A 202 -4.25 -0.73 9.45
C TYR A 202 -3.11 -0.72 8.43
N GLY A 203 -3.42 -0.30 7.20
CA GLY A 203 -2.57 -0.39 6.03
C GLY A 203 -2.37 -1.83 5.56
N ARG A 204 -1.29 -2.07 4.82
CA ARG A 204 -0.89 -3.41 4.40
C ARG A 204 -0.09 -4.12 5.49
N PRO A 205 -0.32 -5.42 5.76
CA PRO A 205 0.42 -6.16 6.77
C PRO A 205 1.94 -6.15 6.55
N THR A 206 2.69 -6.04 7.65
CA THR A 206 4.15 -6.23 7.71
C THR A 206 4.47 -7.23 8.82
N GLU A 207 5.71 -7.66 8.96
CA GLU A 207 6.13 -8.53 10.10
C GLU A 207 5.82 -7.90 11.47
N LYS A 208 5.77 -6.56 11.55
CA LYS A 208 5.45 -5.84 12.79
C LYS A 208 3.95 -5.69 13.06
N SER A 209 3.11 -5.89 12.04
CA SER A 209 1.65 -5.75 12.17
C SER A 209 1.08 -6.77 13.14
N LEU A 210 -0.02 -6.40 13.80
CA LEU A 210 -0.70 -7.24 14.78
C LEU A 210 -1.12 -8.59 14.18
N ILE A 211 -1.67 -8.58 12.96
CA ILE A 211 -2.10 -9.80 12.27
C ILE A 211 -0.94 -10.80 12.09
N SER A 212 0.27 -10.32 11.78
CA SER A 212 1.44 -11.19 11.59
C SER A 212 1.88 -11.88 12.87
N LYS A 213 1.67 -11.22 14.02
CA LYS A 213 1.98 -11.76 15.35
C LYS A 213 0.89 -12.70 15.86
N LEU A 214 -0.38 -12.39 15.62
CA LEU A 214 -1.51 -13.22 16.08
C LEU A 214 -1.76 -14.45 15.20
N ARG A 215 -1.48 -14.36 13.90
CA ARG A 215 -1.79 -15.44 12.95
C ARG A 215 -1.22 -16.81 13.34
N PRO A 216 0.03 -16.96 13.82
CA PRO A 216 0.55 -18.27 14.26
C PRO A 216 -0.24 -18.90 15.42
N VAL A 217 -0.83 -18.08 16.29
CA VAL A 217 -1.67 -18.53 17.40
C VAL A 217 -3.08 -18.85 16.91
N LEU A 218 -3.68 -17.94 16.15
CA LEU A 218 -5.07 -18.04 15.71
C LEU A 218 -5.26 -19.04 14.54
N SER A 219 -4.21 -19.41 13.83
CA SER A 219 -4.27 -20.42 12.75
C SER A 219 -4.61 -21.82 13.24
N ALA A 220 -4.60 -22.06 14.55
CA ALA A 220 -5.12 -23.29 15.14
C ALA A 220 -6.65 -23.40 15.01
N LEU A 221 -7.35 -22.30 14.72
CA LEU A 221 -8.79 -22.30 14.50
C LEU A 221 -9.15 -22.84 13.11
N PRO A 222 -10.20 -23.67 13.00
CA PRO A 222 -10.54 -24.36 11.75
C PRO A 222 -11.18 -23.44 10.71
N ALA A 223 -11.67 -22.26 11.12
CA ALA A 223 -12.35 -21.33 10.24
C ALA A 223 -11.71 -19.93 10.32
N LYS A 224 -11.42 -19.37 9.15
CA LYS A 224 -10.86 -18.04 8.96
C LYS A 224 -11.48 -17.41 7.72
N PHE A 225 -11.71 -16.11 7.77
CA PHE A 225 -12.16 -15.32 6.63
C PHE A 225 -11.43 -13.98 6.60
N ASP A 226 -10.74 -13.68 5.50
CA ASP A 226 -10.16 -12.35 5.25
C ASP A 226 -11.10 -11.48 4.42
N LEU A 227 -11.62 -10.43 5.04
CA LEU A 227 -12.35 -9.36 4.40
C LEU A 227 -11.37 -8.27 3.94
N SER A 228 -11.10 -8.22 2.63
CA SER A 228 -10.07 -7.35 2.03
C SER A 228 -10.39 -6.96 0.58
N ALA A 229 -10.10 -5.71 0.20
CA ALA A 229 -10.04 -5.26 -1.20
C ALA A 229 -8.70 -5.56 -1.88
N GLU A 230 -7.73 -6.12 -1.13
CA GLU A 230 -6.43 -6.56 -1.63
C GLU A 230 -6.23 -8.03 -1.23
N PRO A 231 -6.98 -8.98 -1.81
CA PRO A 231 -6.86 -10.40 -1.50
C PRO A 231 -5.66 -11.03 -2.23
N TYR A 232 -4.55 -10.30 -2.34
CA TYR A 232 -3.39 -10.73 -3.10
C TYR A 232 -2.09 -10.27 -2.46
N VAL A 233 -1.01 -10.99 -2.77
CA VAL A 233 0.36 -10.62 -2.39
C VAL A 233 1.20 -10.54 -3.64
N LEU A 234 2.04 -9.51 -3.74
CA LEU A 234 2.94 -9.32 -4.88
C LEU A 234 4.35 -9.74 -4.49
N LYS A 235 5.04 -10.38 -5.42
CA LYS A 235 6.44 -10.79 -5.27
C LYS A 235 7.18 -10.62 -6.59
N THR A 236 8.45 -10.26 -6.53
CA THR A 236 9.35 -10.25 -7.67
C THR A 236 10.36 -11.39 -7.57
N GLU A 237 10.67 -12.06 -8.67
CA GLU A 237 11.75 -13.07 -8.73
C GLU A 237 12.76 -12.72 -9.82
N TYR A 238 13.48 -11.62 -9.60
CA TYR A 238 14.50 -11.15 -10.54
C TYR A 238 15.80 -11.92 -10.40
N PRO A 239 16.57 -12.09 -11.48
CA PRO A 239 17.83 -12.84 -11.45
C PRO A 239 18.82 -12.32 -10.40
N GLU A 240 18.94 -10.99 -10.28
CA GLU A 240 19.84 -10.35 -9.32
C GLU A 240 19.23 -9.04 -8.77
N PRO A 241 19.59 -8.63 -7.53
CA PRO A 241 19.23 -7.32 -6.99
C PRO A 241 19.74 -6.20 -7.91
N GLY A 242 18.83 -5.35 -8.39
CA GLY A 242 19.17 -4.22 -9.27
C GLY A 242 18.96 -4.47 -10.76
N GLN A 243 18.57 -5.68 -11.17
CA GLN A 243 18.33 -6.01 -12.58
C GLN A 243 16.88 -5.82 -13.05
N GLY A 244 15.93 -5.80 -12.12
CA GLY A 244 14.51 -5.68 -12.41
C GLY A 244 13.95 -6.85 -13.24
N GLY A 245 12.70 -6.71 -13.65
CA GLY A 245 12.00 -7.67 -14.51
C GLY A 245 12.09 -7.35 -16.00
N ILE A 246 12.91 -6.37 -16.39
CA ILE A 246 12.99 -5.87 -17.77
C ILE A 246 13.63 -6.92 -18.71
N PHE A 247 13.25 -6.91 -19.98
CA PHE A 247 13.82 -7.78 -21.02
C PHE A 247 15.35 -7.75 -21.05
N ARG A 248 15.95 -8.94 -21.20
CA ARG A 248 17.39 -9.18 -21.32
C ARG A 248 17.65 -10.25 -22.37
N ASP A 249 18.79 -10.14 -23.06
CA ASP A 249 19.27 -11.20 -23.95
C ASP A 249 20.00 -12.28 -23.15
N GLU A 250 19.28 -13.26 -22.61
CA GLU A 250 19.84 -14.35 -21.80
C GLU A 250 20.89 -15.21 -22.54
N LYS A 251 20.98 -15.11 -23.87
CA LYS A 251 21.97 -15.84 -24.68
C LYS A 251 23.27 -15.07 -24.88
N ALA A 252 23.30 -13.80 -24.49
CA ALA A 252 24.50 -12.98 -24.59
C ALA A 252 25.63 -13.50 -23.70
N LYS A 253 26.87 -13.29 -24.14
CA LYS A 253 28.08 -13.90 -23.54
C LYS A 253 28.47 -13.32 -22.18
N ASP A 254 28.01 -12.11 -21.86
CA ASP A 254 28.30 -11.43 -20.60
C ASP A 254 27.14 -10.50 -20.18
N MET A 255 27.19 -10.02 -18.93
CA MET A 255 26.13 -9.20 -18.33
C MET A 255 25.92 -7.84 -19.02
N GLN A 256 26.96 -7.29 -19.66
CA GLN A 256 26.83 -6.00 -20.34
C GLN A 256 25.97 -6.17 -21.59
N HIS A 257 26.24 -7.22 -22.38
CA HIS A 257 25.47 -7.52 -23.58
C HIS A 257 24.06 -8.06 -23.26
N GLN A 258 23.85 -8.66 -22.08
CA GLN A 258 22.51 -9.02 -21.61
C GLN A 258 21.62 -7.78 -21.38
N ASN A 259 22.21 -6.62 -21.05
CA ASN A 259 21.50 -5.38 -20.75
C ASN A 259 21.13 -4.59 -22.02
N VAL A 260 20.36 -5.21 -22.91
CA VAL A 260 19.99 -4.65 -24.24
C VAL A 260 19.32 -3.29 -24.15
N LEU A 261 18.49 -3.06 -23.12
CA LEU A 261 17.76 -1.80 -22.92
C LEU A 261 18.49 -0.80 -22.01
N ASP A 262 19.78 -1.03 -21.77
CA ASP A 262 20.68 -0.18 -20.99
C ASP A 262 20.08 0.32 -19.67
N LEU A 263 19.61 -0.62 -18.82
CA LEU A 263 19.10 -0.29 -17.48
C LEU A 263 20.19 0.37 -16.65
N GLN A 264 19.92 1.59 -16.20
CA GLN A 264 20.89 2.40 -15.47
C GLN A 264 20.96 2.01 -13.99
N PRO A 265 22.12 2.24 -13.32
CA PRO A 265 22.31 1.91 -11.88
C PRO A 265 21.35 2.63 -10.91
N SER A 266 20.66 3.68 -11.36
CA SER A 266 19.62 4.38 -10.58
C SER A 266 18.29 3.64 -10.54
N PHE A 267 18.16 2.47 -11.19
CA PHE A 267 17.03 1.56 -11.00
C PHE A 267 16.74 1.36 -9.51
N PHE A 268 15.45 1.32 -9.17
CA PHE A 268 15.05 0.90 -7.84
C PHE A 268 13.68 0.23 -7.88
N SER A 269 13.52 -0.76 -6.99
CA SER A 269 12.26 -1.42 -6.73
C SER A 269 11.83 -1.13 -5.29
N ALA A 270 10.62 -0.62 -5.13
CA ALA A 270 9.96 -0.49 -3.83
C ALA A 270 9.01 -1.65 -3.56
N ALA A 271 8.86 -2.61 -4.50
CA ALA A 271 7.90 -3.71 -4.43
C ALA A 271 7.99 -4.51 -3.12
N ASN A 272 9.21 -4.72 -2.63
CA ASN A 272 9.46 -5.45 -1.38
C ASN A 272 9.21 -4.62 -0.10
N ASN A 273 9.01 -3.31 -0.22
CA ASN A 273 8.77 -2.38 0.90
C ASN A 273 7.29 -2.02 1.06
N ASN A 274 6.39 -2.91 0.64
CA ASN A 274 4.94 -2.71 0.73
C ASN A 274 4.40 -1.53 -0.10
N ASN A 275 5.22 -1.01 -1.03
CA ASN A 275 4.86 0.02 -1.99
C ASN A 275 5.10 -0.54 -3.40
N PRO A 276 4.05 -1.05 -4.09
CA PRO A 276 4.20 -1.94 -5.24
C PRO A 276 4.53 -1.15 -6.51
N PHE A 277 5.73 -0.57 -6.57
CA PHE A 277 6.19 0.14 -7.74
C PHE A 277 7.69 0.02 -7.97
N GLU A 278 8.09 0.32 -9.20
CA GLU A 278 9.47 0.28 -9.64
C GLU A 278 9.79 1.44 -10.58
N TYR A 279 11.07 1.81 -10.63
CA TYR A 279 11.58 2.83 -11.53
C TYR A 279 12.68 2.26 -12.41
N TYR A 280 12.48 2.39 -13.72
CA TYR A 280 13.35 1.93 -14.79
C TYR A 280 13.92 3.12 -15.56
N PRO A 281 15.10 3.63 -15.15
CA PRO A 281 15.88 4.56 -15.95
C PRO A 281 16.64 3.78 -17.02
N LEU A 282 16.31 4.01 -18.28
CA LEU A 282 16.90 3.37 -19.45
C LEU A 282 17.81 4.35 -20.17
N GLY A 283 19.00 3.90 -20.56
CA GLY A 283 19.99 4.70 -21.31
C GLY A 283 19.73 4.75 -22.81
N VAL A 284 18.65 4.12 -23.28
CA VAL A 284 18.20 4.14 -24.68
C VAL A 284 16.86 4.87 -24.81
N ASP A 285 16.58 5.37 -26.01
CA ASP A 285 15.29 5.97 -26.38
C ASP A 285 14.25 4.92 -26.80
N TRP A 286 13.02 5.35 -27.05
CA TRP A 286 11.93 4.47 -27.46
C TRP A 286 12.11 3.89 -28.88
N GLU A 287 12.78 4.59 -29.79
CA GLU A 287 13.08 4.11 -31.13
C GLU A 287 14.04 2.91 -31.08
N THR A 288 15.09 3.02 -30.28
CA THR A 288 16.05 1.95 -30.00
C THR A 288 15.36 0.76 -29.35
N ILE A 289 14.45 0.99 -28.39
CA ILE A 289 13.65 -0.09 -27.77
C ILE A 289 12.78 -0.80 -28.83
N ALA A 290 12.13 -0.06 -29.73
CA ALA A 290 11.32 -0.64 -30.80
C ALA A 290 12.17 -1.47 -31.78
N GLN A 291 13.37 -0.98 -32.12
CA GLN A 291 14.31 -1.68 -32.99
C GLN A 291 14.84 -2.96 -32.34
N ALA A 292 15.23 -2.90 -31.06
CA ALA A 292 15.64 -4.07 -30.29
C ALA A 292 14.52 -5.10 -30.23
N LYS A 293 13.28 -4.68 -29.97
CA LYS A 293 12.13 -5.58 -30.02
C LYS A 293 12.02 -6.30 -31.35
N LYS A 294 12.06 -5.56 -32.47
CA LYS A 294 11.98 -6.14 -33.82
C LYS A 294 13.08 -7.17 -34.08
N GLU A 295 14.31 -6.87 -33.68
CA GLU A 295 15.46 -7.77 -33.84
C GLU A 295 15.26 -9.06 -33.05
N TYR A 296 14.93 -8.96 -31.76
CA TYR A 296 14.85 -10.10 -30.86
C TYR A 296 13.55 -10.89 -30.99
N SER A 297 12.43 -10.28 -31.42
CA SER A 297 11.19 -10.99 -31.71
C SER A 297 11.34 -11.96 -32.88
N SER A 298 12.22 -11.69 -33.86
CA SER A 298 12.50 -12.61 -34.97
C SER A 298 13.06 -13.97 -34.51
N SER A 299 13.73 -13.98 -33.35
CA SER A 299 14.27 -15.17 -32.70
C SER A 299 13.40 -15.70 -31.56
N GLY A 300 12.20 -15.12 -31.37
CA GLY A 300 11.25 -15.48 -30.32
C GLY A 300 11.65 -15.06 -28.90
N GLN A 301 12.68 -14.21 -28.73
CA GLN A 301 13.23 -13.87 -27.41
C GLN A 301 12.49 -12.69 -26.75
N PHE A 302 12.24 -11.61 -27.50
CA PHE A 302 11.58 -10.42 -26.95
C PHE A 302 10.08 -10.49 -27.20
N LYS A 303 9.37 -11.16 -26.30
CA LYS A 303 7.90 -11.20 -26.27
C LYS A 303 7.31 -10.19 -25.28
N ASP A 304 7.93 -10.06 -24.12
CA ASP A 304 7.47 -9.23 -23.01
C ASP A 304 8.59 -8.25 -22.61
N MET A 305 8.23 -7.00 -22.33
CA MET A 305 9.16 -6.00 -21.80
C MET A 305 9.42 -6.23 -20.32
N PHE A 306 8.39 -6.60 -19.54
CA PHE A 306 8.53 -6.91 -18.12
C PHE A 306 8.01 -8.31 -17.79
N ARG A 307 8.76 -9.04 -16.98
CA ARG A 307 8.49 -10.41 -16.51
C ARG A 307 8.86 -10.57 -15.03
N LYS A 308 8.56 -11.74 -14.47
CA LYS A 308 8.92 -12.15 -13.10
C LYS A 308 8.31 -11.29 -12.00
N LEU A 309 7.20 -10.60 -12.30
CA LEU A 309 6.28 -10.09 -11.30
C LEU A 309 5.22 -11.16 -11.07
N PHE A 310 5.10 -11.63 -9.84
CA PHE A 310 4.14 -12.65 -9.43
C PHE A 310 3.09 -12.06 -8.51
N VAL A 311 1.86 -12.53 -8.69
CA VAL A 311 0.72 -12.22 -7.83
C VAL A 311 0.15 -13.52 -7.27
N ASP A 312 0.10 -13.61 -5.94
CA ASP A 312 -0.58 -14.68 -5.23
C ASP A 312 -2.08 -14.37 -5.21
N LEU A 313 -2.86 -15.17 -5.93
CA LEU A 313 -4.32 -15.09 -6.06
C LEU A 313 -5.03 -16.25 -5.33
N SER A 314 -4.34 -16.92 -4.41
CA SER A 314 -4.86 -18.08 -3.67
C SER A 314 -5.89 -17.68 -2.61
N ASN A 315 -5.79 -16.46 -2.06
CA ASN A 315 -6.82 -15.94 -1.16
C ASN A 315 -8.04 -15.51 -1.97
N ILE A 316 -9.09 -16.32 -1.89
CA ILE A 316 -10.37 -16.06 -2.54
C ILE A 316 -11.48 -15.72 -1.55
N ASP A 317 -11.15 -15.39 -0.30
CA ASP A 317 -12.15 -15.22 0.76
C ASP A 317 -13.18 -14.15 0.40
N SER A 318 -12.69 -12.97 0.02
CA SER A 318 -13.52 -11.82 -0.37
C SER A 318 -13.86 -11.82 -1.87
N TYR A 319 -12.83 -11.91 -2.71
CA TYR A 319 -12.95 -11.79 -4.15
C TYR A 319 -12.04 -12.79 -4.84
N GLU A 320 -12.52 -13.29 -5.98
CA GLU A 320 -11.70 -13.91 -7.00
C GLU A 320 -11.34 -12.86 -8.05
N ILE A 321 -10.04 -12.58 -8.21
CA ILE A 321 -9.54 -11.71 -9.28
C ILE A 321 -9.53 -12.52 -10.57
N GLU A 322 -10.34 -12.12 -11.54
CA GLU A 322 -10.50 -12.83 -12.82
C GLU A 322 -9.71 -12.16 -13.96
N GLY A 323 -9.33 -10.90 -13.79
CA GLY A 323 -8.66 -10.15 -14.84
C GLY A 323 -7.92 -8.92 -14.35
N LEU A 324 -6.83 -8.61 -15.07
CA LEU A 324 -6.06 -7.39 -14.92
C LEU A 324 -6.14 -6.57 -16.21
N ASP A 325 -5.87 -5.28 -16.11
CA ASP A 325 -5.76 -4.33 -17.23
C ASP A 325 -4.49 -3.49 -17.05
N VAL A 326 -3.93 -3.00 -18.15
CA VAL A 326 -2.68 -2.24 -18.18
C VAL A 326 -2.94 -0.91 -18.86
N ARG A 327 -2.55 0.19 -18.19
CA ARG A 327 -2.68 1.54 -18.75
C ARG A 327 -1.36 2.28 -18.60
N ALA A 328 -0.99 3.04 -19.61
CA ALA A 328 0.21 3.86 -19.57
C ALA A 328 -0.17 5.33 -19.64
N TYR A 329 0.55 6.17 -18.90
CA TYR A 329 0.32 7.61 -18.84
C TYR A 329 1.63 8.37 -19.02
N ASP A 330 1.54 9.57 -19.59
CA ASP A 330 2.62 10.54 -19.54
C ASP A 330 2.58 11.26 -18.18
N ALA A 331 3.47 10.87 -17.28
CA ALA A 331 3.55 11.45 -15.94
C ALA A 331 4.56 12.60 -15.84
N THR A 332 5.17 13.03 -16.96
CA THR A 332 6.31 13.96 -16.96
C THR A 332 6.00 15.29 -16.28
N ASN A 333 5.01 16.04 -16.78
CA ASN A 333 4.67 17.37 -16.28
C ASN A 333 4.22 17.33 -14.80
N ASP A 334 3.42 16.33 -14.46
CA ASP A 334 2.88 16.14 -13.11
C ASP A 334 3.98 15.78 -12.09
N PHE A 335 4.87 14.85 -12.45
CA PHE A 335 6.03 14.51 -11.63
C PHE A 335 6.99 15.68 -11.51
N GLU A 336 7.30 16.41 -12.59
CA GLU A 336 8.23 17.53 -12.52
C GLU A 336 7.69 18.65 -11.62
N ARG A 337 6.39 18.96 -11.69
CA ARG A 337 5.75 19.91 -10.77
C ARG A 337 5.88 19.46 -9.32
N TYR A 338 5.64 18.17 -9.05
CA TYR A 338 5.83 17.59 -7.73
C TYR A 338 7.28 17.71 -7.26
N ALA A 339 8.24 17.29 -8.08
CA ALA A 339 9.66 17.29 -7.75
C ALA A 339 10.19 18.71 -7.52
N LYS A 340 9.79 19.68 -8.37
CA LYS A 340 10.11 21.11 -8.22
C LYS A 340 9.53 21.68 -6.92
N CYS A 341 8.29 21.33 -6.56
CA CYS A 341 7.67 21.72 -5.29
C CYS A 341 8.42 21.15 -4.08
N VAL A 342 8.77 19.86 -4.13
CA VAL A 342 9.53 19.20 -3.06
C VAL A 342 10.91 19.83 -2.92
N GLU A 343 11.59 20.11 -4.03
CA GLU A 343 12.89 20.78 -3.98
C GLU A 343 12.77 22.18 -3.41
N ALA A 344 11.88 23.03 -3.96
CA ALA A 344 11.64 24.38 -3.46
C ALA A 344 11.39 24.41 -1.94
N SER A 345 10.64 23.43 -1.42
CA SER A 345 10.34 23.34 0.02
C SER A 345 11.56 23.14 0.95
N LYS A 346 12.71 22.71 0.40
CA LYS A 346 13.99 22.59 1.13
C LYS A 346 14.74 23.92 1.20
N HIS A 347 14.42 24.86 0.32
CA HIS A 347 15.08 26.16 0.17
C HIS A 347 14.20 27.29 0.72
N LYS A 348 13.58 27.07 1.90
CA LYS A 348 12.73 28.08 2.54
C LYS A 348 13.60 29.30 2.92
N PRO A 349 13.32 30.50 2.40
CA PRO A 349 14.12 31.68 2.70
C PRO A 349 13.98 32.08 4.16
N ARG A 350 15.02 32.74 4.68
CA ARG A 350 14.92 33.39 5.98
C ARG A 350 14.07 34.67 5.86
N ILE A 351 13.08 34.81 6.73
CA ILE A 351 12.20 36.00 6.79
C ILE A 351 12.63 36.92 7.93
N ILE A 352 12.70 38.22 7.62
CA ILE A 352 12.94 39.31 8.57
C ILE A 352 11.72 40.25 8.60
N LYS A 353 11.52 40.94 9.72
CA LYS A 353 10.48 41.96 9.87
C LYS A 353 11.05 43.34 9.57
N GLY A 354 10.40 44.08 8.68
CA GLY A 354 10.65 45.49 8.41
C GLY A 354 10.26 46.40 9.58
N GLY A 355 10.64 47.67 9.51
CA GLY A 355 10.35 48.68 10.53
C GLY A 355 8.87 49.02 10.70
N ASP A 356 8.04 48.64 9.73
CA ASP A 356 6.58 48.77 9.66
C ASP A 356 5.84 47.47 10.01
N GLY A 357 6.58 46.39 10.30
CA GLY A 357 6.01 45.06 10.57
C GLY A 357 5.81 44.18 9.33
N GLU A 358 6.15 44.66 8.13
CA GLU A 358 6.09 43.85 6.91
C GLU A 358 7.10 42.70 6.97
N GLN A 359 6.72 41.55 6.45
CA GLN A 359 7.63 40.40 6.31
C GLN A 359 8.34 40.50 4.97
N LYS A 360 9.68 40.42 4.99
CA LYS A 360 10.48 40.31 3.77
C LYS A 360 11.53 39.22 3.87
N ILE A 361 11.92 38.65 2.74
CA ILE A 361 13.12 37.80 2.65
C ILE A 361 14.34 38.62 3.10
N ALA A 362 15.26 37.97 3.84
CA ALA A 362 16.47 38.59 4.31
C ALA A 362 17.32 39.15 3.15
N ASP A 363 17.84 40.37 3.30
CA ASP A 363 18.58 41.07 2.24
C ASP A 363 19.88 40.35 1.81
N ASN A 364 20.36 39.41 2.63
CA ASN A 364 21.55 38.60 2.37
C ASN A 364 21.22 37.18 1.88
N GLU A 365 19.96 36.91 1.49
CA GLU A 365 19.58 35.65 0.86
C GLU A 365 20.29 35.51 -0.50
N SER A 366 20.96 34.38 -0.71
CA SER A 366 21.73 34.09 -1.92
C SER A 366 21.30 32.78 -2.60
N ASP A 367 20.37 32.05 -1.99
CA ASP A 367 19.84 30.82 -2.56
C ASP A 367 18.94 31.14 -3.77
N GLU A 368 19.41 30.80 -4.96
CA GLU A 368 18.68 31.07 -6.21
C GLU A 368 17.30 30.40 -6.24
N ILE A 369 17.14 29.20 -5.66
CA ILE A 369 15.84 28.52 -5.60
C ILE A 369 14.91 29.28 -4.68
N ALA A 370 15.38 29.75 -3.52
CA ALA A 370 14.59 30.56 -2.60
C ALA A 370 14.12 31.87 -3.27
N LEU A 371 15.03 32.59 -3.93
CA LEU A 371 14.76 33.86 -4.60
C LEU A 371 13.79 33.72 -5.79
N ASN A 372 13.83 32.58 -6.49
CA ASN A 372 12.94 32.33 -7.63
C ASN A 372 11.59 31.73 -7.21
N CYS A 373 11.54 30.88 -6.18
CA CYS A 373 10.35 30.09 -5.85
C CYS A 373 9.43 30.71 -4.80
N TYR A 374 9.89 31.74 -4.07
CA TYR A 374 9.12 32.38 -3.00
C TYR A 374 8.78 33.84 -3.33
N ASN A 375 7.62 34.29 -2.85
CA ASN A 375 7.23 35.69 -2.82
C ASN A 375 8.06 36.44 -1.77
N SER A 376 8.04 37.77 -1.83
CA SER A 376 8.77 38.62 -0.88
C SER A 376 8.36 38.36 0.58
N ASP A 377 7.12 37.95 0.84
CA ASP A 377 6.58 37.61 2.16
C ASP A 377 6.99 36.22 2.67
N GLY A 378 7.73 35.44 1.90
CA GLY A 378 8.15 34.08 2.26
C GLY A 378 7.13 33.00 1.95
N THR A 379 6.02 33.31 1.29
CA THR A 379 5.10 32.30 0.76
C THR A 379 5.62 31.71 -0.54
N ILE A 380 5.39 30.41 -0.78
CA ILE A 380 5.78 29.78 -2.05
C ILE A 380 4.90 30.32 -3.19
N LYS A 381 5.48 30.64 -4.35
CA LYS A 381 4.70 31.09 -5.51
C LYS A 381 3.79 29.98 -6.03
N ALA A 382 2.66 30.35 -6.60
CA ALA A 382 1.61 29.42 -7.00
C ALA A 382 2.10 28.35 -7.99
N GLU A 383 2.99 28.72 -8.92
CA GLU A 383 3.58 27.83 -9.92
C GLU A 383 4.50 26.74 -9.34
N TYR A 384 4.99 26.92 -8.10
CA TYR A 384 5.81 25.93 -7.38
C TYR A 384 5.04 25.19 -6.29
N LYS A 385 3.76 25.52 -6.08
CA LYS A 385 2.87 24.73 -5.24
C LYS A 385 2.34 23.57 -6.06
N TYR A 386 2.56 22.35 -5.57
CA TYR A 386 2.05 21.17 -6.26
C TYR A 386 0.56 20.95 -6.00
N GLU A 387 -0.18 20.84 -7.11
CA GLU A 387 -1.54 20.32 -7.16
C GLU A 387 -1.54 19.21 -8.22
N PRO A 388 -2.05 17.99 -7.91
CA PRO A 388 -2.09 16.89 -8.88
C PRO A 388 -2.82 17.30 -10.15
N ILE A 389 -2.24 17.00 -11.30
CA ILE A 389 -2.90 17.18 -12.60
C ILE A 389 -3.24 15.83 -13.23
N GLU A 390 -4.21 15.84 -14.16
CA GLU A 390 -4.53 14.67 -14.96
C GLU A 390 -3.35 14.31 -15.88
N GLN A 391 -3.00 13.03 -15.92
CA GLN A 391 -1.91 12.51 -16.74
C GLN A 391 -2.47 12.03 -18.07
N PRO A 392 -1.96 12.50 -19.22
CA PRO A 392 -2.42 12.05 -20.54
C PRO A 392 -2.24 10.54 -20.71
N LEU A 393 -3.28 9.85 -21.19
CA LEU A 393 -3.22 8.41 -21.49
C LEU A 393 -2.36 8.17 -22.75
N ILE A 394 -1.50 7.16 -22.68
CA ILE A 394 -0.69 6.66 -23.80
C ILE A 394 -1.30 5.35 -24.26
N ASN A 395 -2.05 5.40 -25.36
CA ASN A 395 -2.81 4.27 -25.87
C ASN A 395 -1.92 3.28 -26.64
N GLY A 396 -2.24 1.99 -26.51
CA GLY A 396 -1.77 0.95 -27.43
C GLY A 396 -0.30 0.60 -27.34
N VAL A 397 0.41 1.01 -26.28
CA VAL A 397 1.86 0.75 -26.14
C VAL A 397 2.16 -0.47 -25.28
N PHE A 398 1.44 -0.63 -24.16
CA PHE A 398 1.62 -1.72 -23.22
C PHE A 398 0.37 -2.57 -23.15
N GLY A 399 0.55 -3.89 -23.12
CA GLY A 399 -0.54 -4.85 -22.95
C GLY A 399 -0.18 -5.90 -21.91
N LEU A 400 -1.19 -6.45 -21.25
CA LEU A 400 -1.01 -7.64 -20.42
C LEU A 400 -0.76 -8.86 -21.33
N ASN A 401 0.23 -9.67 -21.01
CA ASN A 401 0.36 -11.00 -21.60
C ASN A 401 -0.71 -11.92 -20.99
N GLN A 402 -1.93 -11.83 -21.54
CA GLN A 402 -3.11 -12.53 -21.01
C GLN A 402 -2.91 -14.05 -20.98
N ALA A 403 -2.26 -14.63 -21.99
CA ALA A 403 -2.01 -16.07 -22.04
C ALA A 403 -1.10 -16.53 -20.88
N LEU A 404 -0.03 -15.78 -20.60
CA LEU A 404 0.85 -16.07 -19.45
C LEU A 404 0.07 -16.00 -18.13
N PHE A 405 -0.68 -14.92 -17.93
CA PHE A 405 -1.47 -14.71 -16.72
C PHE A 405 -2.48 -15.84 -16.51
N MET A 406 -3.26 -16.18 -17.54
CA MET A 406 -4.29 -17.22 -17.44
C MET A 406 -3.68 -18.61 -17.22
N ASN A 407 -2.61 -18.95 -17.95
CA ASN A 407 -1.99 -20.28 -17.81
C ASN A 407 -1.37 -20.45 -16.42
N THR A 408 -0.58 -19.47 -15.96
CA THR A 408 0.06 -19.56 -14.64
C THR A 408 -0.95 -19.49 -13.49
N SER A 409 -2.03 -18.71 -13.64
CA SER A 409 -3.14 -18.71 -12.66
C SER A 409 -3.89 -20.04 -12.62
N HIS A 410 -4.00 -20.76 -13.74
CA HIS A 410 -4.65 -22.07 -13.78
C HIS A 410 -3.77 -23.15 -13.15
N ASP A 411 -2.45 -23.09 -13.39
CA ASP A 411 -1.48 -24.06 -12.87
C ASP A 411 -1.25 -23.91 -11.36
N ASP A 412 -0.97 -22.69 -10.88
CA ASP A 412 -0.74 -22.38 -9.47
C ASP A 412 -1.11 -20.92 -9.18
N ARG A 413 -2.32 -20.71 -8.62
CA ARG A 413 -2.81 -19.36 -8.26
C ARG A 413 -1.86 -18.58 -7.35
N SER A 414 -1.04 -19.26 -6.54
CA SER A 414 -0.07 -18.60 -5.65
C SER A 414 1.16 -18.06 -6.39
N LYS A 415 1.34 -18.44 -7.65
CA LYS A 415 2.47 -18.07 -8.52
C LYS A 415 2.00 -17.59 -9.90
N THR A 416 0.90 -16.85 -9.93
CA THR A 416 0.41 -16.25 -11.18
C THR A 416 1.41 -15.20 -11.65
N GLU A 417 1.93 -15.32 -12.87
CA GLU A 417 2.91 -14.37 -13.43
C GLU A 417 2.21 -13.27 -14.22
N ILE A 418 2.59 -12.02 -13.95
CA ILE A 418 2.20 -10.83 -14.71
C ILE A 418 3.34 -10.50 -15.66
N GLY A 419 3.08 -10.62 -16.96
CA GLY A 419 3.97 -10.16 -18.03
C GLY A 419 3.37 -8.95 -18.74
N LEU A 420 4.20 -7.95 -19.02
CA LEU A 420 3.81 -6.79 -19.83
C LEU A 420 4.44 -6.92 -21.21
N SER A 421 3.60 -7.10 -22.23
CA SER A 421 4.02 -7.06 -23.62
C SER A 421 4.08 -5.61 -24.09
N LEU A 422 5.06 -5.34 -24.95
CA LEU A 422 5.19 -4.06 -25.64
C LEU A 422 4.49 -4.19 -27.01
N ALA A 423 3.87 -3.14 -27.51
CA ALA A 423 3.30 -3.11 -28.87
C ALA A 423 4.39 -3.07 -29.94
N ASP A 424 4.06 -3.44 -31.18
CA ASP A 424 5.02 -3.41 -32.30
C ASP A 424 5.30 -1.98 -32.76
N ASP A 425 4.29 -1.11 -32.66
CA ASP A 425 4.39 0.29 -33.02
C ASP A 425 4.27 1.22 -31.80
N LEU A 426 5.38 1.83 -31.41
CA LEU A 426 5.42 2.73 -30.25
C LEU A 426 5.00 4.16 -30.62
N GLN A 427 4.03 4.32 -31.54
CA GLN A 427 3.66 5.63 -32.09
C GLN A 427 3.24 6.64 -31.01
N GLY A 428 2.59 6.16 -29.93
CA GLY A 428 2.23 6.98 -28.78
C GLY A 428 3.42 7.54 -28.00
N LEU A 429 4.62 7.00 -28.19
CA LEU A 429 5.86 7.37 -27.50
C LEU A 429 6.86 8.11 -28.40
N ASN A 430 6.79 7.97 -29.72
CA ASN A 430 7.80 8.45 -30.68
C ASN A 430 7.64 9.92 -31.13
N SER A 431 7.15 10.82 -30.28
CA SER A 431 7.09 12.25 -30.63
C SER A 431 8.48 12.90 -30.46
N PRO A 432 9.00 13.71 -31.41
CA PRO A 432 10.32 14.33 -31.28
C PRO A 432 10.49 15.10 -29.96
N GLY A 433 11.58 14.85 -29.24
CA GLY A 433 11.90 15.51 -27.95
C GLY A 433 11.22 14.91 -26.71
N SER A 434 10.65 13.69 -26.80
CA SER A 434 9.92 13.04 -25.71
C SER A 434 10.82 12.51 -24.59
N ASN A 435 11.41 13.41 -23.82
CA ASN A 435 12.00 13.11 -22.51
C ASN A 435 10.89 12.76 -21.50
N ARG A 436 10.23 11.62 -21.67
CA ARG A 436 9.01 11.29 -20.91
C ARG A 436 9.29 10.39 -19.72
N LEU A 437 8.63 10.70 -18.60
CA LEU A 437 8.38 9.74 -17.53
C LEU A 437 7.07 9.01 -17.84
N VAL A 438 7.17 7.79 -18.32
CA VAL A 438 5.99 6.94 -18.59
C VAL A 438 5.61 6.20 -17.32
N ARG A 439 4.36 6.36 -16.88
CA ARG A 439 3.79 5.62 -15.74
C ARG A 439 2.87 4.53 -16.28
N VAL A 440 3.28 3.27 -16.16
CA VAL A 440 2.47 2.10 -16.52
C VAL A 440 1.86 1.52 -15.25
N VAL A 441 0.54 1.46 -15.17
CA VAL A 441 -0.20 0.90 -14.03
C VAL A 441 -0.84 -0.42 -14.42
N ILE A 442 -0.79 -1.38 -13.51
CA ILE A 442 -1.54 -2.63 -13.60
C ILE A 442 -2.70 -2.50 -12.63
N ASN A 443 -3.92 -2.63 -13.16
CA ASN A 443 -5.15 -2.50 -12.41
C ASN A 443 -5.94 -3.80 -12.42
N ILE A 444 -6.74 -4.02 -11.38
CA ILE A 444 -7.77 -5.06 -11.40
C ILE A 444 -8.86 -4.63 -12.40
N SER A 445 -9.13 -5.45 -13.41
CA SER A 445 -10.16 -5.16 -14.42
C SER A 445 -11.45 -5.91 -14.16
N LYS A 446 -11.37 -7.08 -13.51
CA LYS A 446 -12.51 -7.93 -13.22
C LYS A 446 -12.34 -8.69 -11.92
N VAL A 447 -13.38 -8.65 -11.10
CA VAL A 447 -13.49 -9.45 -9.88
C VAL A 447 -14.84 -10.15 -9.82
N LYS A 448 -14.86 -11.31 -9.17
CA LYS A 448 -16.05 -12.00 -8.74
C LYS A 448 -16.11 -11.98 -7.23
N VAL A 449 -17.22 -11.53 -6.66
CA VAL A 449 -17.45 -11.59 -5.21
C VAL A 449 -17.64 -13.06 -4.81
N ASN A 450 -16.93 -13.53 -3.79
CA ASN A 450 -17.04 -14.92 -3.34
C ASN A 450 -18.11 -15.08 -2.25
N THR A 451 -19.38 -14.82 -2.60
CA THR A 451 -20.52 -15.04 -1.68
C THR A 451 -20.81 -16.53 -1.41
N THR A 452 -20.11 -17.43 -2.09
CA THR A 452 -20.23 -18.89 -1.97
C THR A 452 -19.19 -19.51 -1.03
N ASN A 453 -18.33 -18.69 -0.42
CA ASN A 453 -17.38 -19.18 0.57
C ASN A 453 -18.13 -19.80 1.76
N THR A 454 -17.89 -21.07 2.04
CA THR A 454 -18.57 -21.82 3.10
C THR A 454 -18.30 -21.27 4.50
N VAL A 455 -17.21 -20.53 4.70
CA VAL A 455 -16.94 -19.84 5.97
C VAL A 455 -17.96 -18.72 6.21
N MET A 456 -18.59 -18.15 5.18
CA MET A 456 -19.61 -17.12 5.38
C MET A 456 -20.82 -17.62 6.16
N ASP A 457 -21.14 -18.92 6.11
CA ASP A 457 -22.23 -19.48 6.92
C ASP A 457 -21.95 -19.39 8.42
N LYS A 458 -20.67 -19.28 8.83
CA LYS A 458 -20.29 -19.02 10.22
C LYS A 458 -20.66 -17.61 10.69
N PHE A 459 -21.01 -16.68 9.80
CA PHE A 459 -21.52 -15.34 10.16
C PHE A 459 -23.04 -15.31 10.39
N ARG A 460 -23.66 -16.49 10.51
CA ARG A 460 -25.08 -16.69 10.79
C ARG A 460 -25.21 -17.58 12.02
N TRP A 461 -26.23 -17.33 12.82
CA TRP A 461 -26.56 -18.18 13.98
C TRP A 461 -28.06 -18.15 14.24
N ILE A 462 -28.52 -19.03 15.13
CA ILE A 462 -29.87 -18.99 15.68
C ILE A 462 -29.75 -18.48 17.11
N ASN A 463 -30.47 -17.42 17.45
CA ASN A 463 -30.43 -16.86 18.80
C ASN A 463 -31.21 -17.72 19.80
N ALA A 464 -31.20 -17.32 21.08
CA ALA A 464 -31.87 -18.07 22.16
C ALA A 464 -33.39 -18.23 21.96
N ASP A 465 -34.03 -17.33 21.20
CA ASP A 465 -35.46 -17.34 20.89
C ASP A 465 -35.80 -18.16 19.63
N GLY A 466 -34.81 -18.81 19.01
CA GLY A 466 -35.01 -19.58 17.79
C GLY A 466 -35.09 -18.73 16.51
N ILE A 467 -34.72 -17.45 16.59
CA ILE A 467 -34.73 -16.52 15.47
C ILE A 467 -33.37 -16.58 14.76
N ALA A 468 -33.39 -16.66 13.42
CA ALA A 468 -32.18 -16.58 12.63
C ALA A 468 -31.58 -15.17 12.69
N ASN A 469 -30.30 -15.08 13.07
CA ASN A 469 -29.49 -13.89 12.96
C ASN A 469 -28.55 -13.99 11.75
N THR A 470 -28.67 -13.04 10.84
CA THR A 470 -27.85 -12.87 9.63
C THR A 470 -27.18 -11.50 9.57
N ALA A 471 -27.20 -10.70 10.64
CA ALA A 471 -26.77 -9.30 10.62
C ALA A 471 -25.28 -9.14 10.28
N LEU A 472 -24.40 -9.98 10.84
CA LEU A 472 -22.97 -9.98 10.51
C LEU A 472 -22.75 -10.47 9.07
N TYR A 473 -23.41 -11.57 8.66
CA TYR A 473 -23.38 -12.06 7.28
C TYR A 473 -23.74 -10.97 6.28
N GLU A 474 -24.84 -10.26 6.52
CA GLU A 474 -25.30 -9.16 5.67
C GLU A 474 -24.34 -7.96 5.72
N SER A 475 -23.70 -7.69 6.86
CA SER A 475 -22.66 -6.66 6.95
C SER A 475 -21.45 -6.99 6.07
N VAL A 476 -20.97 -8.24 6.10
CA VAL A 476 -19.85 -8.69 5.25
C VAL A 476 -20.25 -8.73 3.78
N ARG A 477 -21.37 -9.39 3.43
CA ARG A 477 -21.86 -9.54 2.06
C ARG A 477 -22.09 -8.19 1.39
N ASN A 478 -22.84 -7.29 2.03
CA ASN A 478 -23.13 -5.98 1.46
C ASN A 478 -21.88 -5.09 1.37
N THR A 479 -20.89 -5.28 2.25
CA THR A 479 -19.59 -4.59 2.10
C THR A 479 -18.86 -5.06 0.85
N LEU A 480 -18.83 -6.36 0.60
CA LEU A 480 -18.17 -6.94 -0.57
C LEU A 480 -18.84 -6.53 -1.88
N ASP A 481 -20.17 -6.53 -1.91
CA ASP A 481 -20.95 -6.14 -3.08
C ASP A 481 -20.74 -4.68 -3.47
N ASP A 482 -20.62 -3.78 -2.48
CA ASP A 482 -20.43 -2.35 -2.72
C ASP A 482 -18.97 -2.01 -3.09
N LEU A 483 -17.99 -2.63 -2.45
CA LEU A 483 -16.60 -2.18 -2.53
C LEU A 483 -15.90 -2.57 -3.83
N ARG A 484 -16.16 -3.79 -4.35
CA ARG A 484 -15.63 -4.37 -5.60
C ARG A 484 -14.38 -3.65 -6.16
N PRO A 485 -13.16 -4.15 -5.91
CA PRO A 485 -11.92 -3.40 -6.18
C PRO A 485 -11.52 -3.31 -7.67
N VAL A 486 -12.48 -3.13 -8.57
CA VAL A 486 -12.25 -2.86 -10.00
C VAL A 486 -11.61 -1.48 -10.16
N ASN A 487 -10.68 -1.37 -11.12
CA ASN A 487 -9.80 -0.22 -11.38
C ASN A 487 -8.81 0.10 -10.25
N LYS A 488 -8.69 -0.75 -9.22
CA LYS A 488 -7.67 -0.59 -8.20
C LYS A 488 -6.29 -0.92 -8.77
N THR A 489 -5.33 -0.01 -8.61
CA THR A 489 -3.92 -0.23 -8.99
C THR A 489 -3.25 -1.20 -8.04
N ILE A 490 -2.68 -2.26 -8.60
CA ILE A 490 -1.96 -3.27 -7.83
C ILE A 490 -0.44 -3.07 -7.94
N PHE A 491 0.05 -2.57 -9.07
CA PHE A 491 1.47 -2.35 -9.32
C PHE A 491 1.71 -1.20 -10.30
N THR A 492 2.82 -0.48 -10.17
CA THR A 492 3.20 0.62 -11.08
C THR A 492 4.65 0.51 -11.55
N TYR A 493 4.89 0.67 -12.85
CA TYR A 493 6.21 0.89 -13.43
C TYR A 493 6.35 2.35 -13.83
N TYR A 494 7.43 3.01 -13.41
CA TYR A 494 7.86 4.29 -13.95
C TYR A 494 9.04 4.06 -14.87
N ILE A 495 8.96 4.50 -16.13
CA ILE A 495 9.98 4.25 -17.14
C ILE A 495 10.47 5.60 -17.65
N LYS A 496 11.78 5.81 -17.58
CA LYS A 496 12.43 7.03 -18.05
C LYS A 496 13.50 6.65 -19.07
N THR A 497 13.34 7.06 -20.32
CA THR A 497 14.30 6.78 -21.40
C THR A 497 15.34 7.89 -21.56
N ALA A 498 16.44 7.61 -22.26
CA ALA A 498 17.34 8.64 -22.74
C ALA A 498 16.66 9.50 -23.83
N GLN A 499 17.26 10.66 -24.10
CA GLN A 499 16.84 11.54 -25.18
C GLN A 499 17.40 11.08 -26.52
#